data_AF-A0A2N3V7J1-F1
#
_entry.id   AF-A0A2N3V7J1-F1
#
_cell.length_a   1.000
_cell.length_b   1.000
_cell.length_c   1.000
_cell.angle_alpha   90.00
_cell.angle_beta   90.00
_cell.angle_gamma   90.00
#
_symmetry.space_group_name_H-M   'P 1'
#
loop_
_entity.id
_entity.type
_entity.pdbx_description
1 polymer ?
#
loop_
_entity_poly.entity_id
_entity_poly.type
_entity_poly.pdbx_seq_one_letter_code
_entity_poly.pdbx_strand_id
1 'polypeptide(L)'
;MVREHRVDVALERLVASAVISGEQRAAVLRAVDEQERAGRASGGRVAAEIVAYVGAALVAAGLGLFVDTAWAQVAQSGRVVLLVVVAGCATWGAVVLAGGCAGVFRRAPIASAGRVRLAAVLLVLAAVAMAGAVATAFDGHHGDATAVAASIAGLLVAILGYLLVPSVLGMIATACFGVASILSVTSELFDVRSPWQGITLMAFGALWFGLASARLLVAEWAGYLLGGVIAVIGAQSLTVGESLWRPGLTALIGVSCFVLYVLRRDAVLVLGGAAGIAVALVQVVADYTAGGPVIASVVLGIGALVLTAGVVVLVGRPG
;
A
#
# COMPACT_ATOMS: atom_id res chain seq x y z
N MET A 1 -10.59 35.57 -3.39
CA MET A 1 -10.75 36.96 -2.91
C MET A 1 -9.79 37.37 -1.79
N VAL A 2 -9.91 36.88 -0.53
CA VAL A 2 -9.03 37.34 0.58
C VAL A 2 -7.54 37.04 0.34
N ARG A 3 -7.23 35.91 -0.33
CA ARG A 3 -5.85 35.51 -0.65
C ARG A 3 -5.24 36.32 -1.80
N GLU A 4 -6.00 36.58 -2.86
CA GLU A 4 -5.57 37.40 -4.00
C GLU A 4 -5.25 38.83 -3.55
N HIS A 5 -6.11 39.40 -2.70
CA HIS A 5 -5.90 40.76 -2.18
C HIS A 5 -4.63 40.86 -1.31
N ARG A 6 -4.28 39.82 -0.54
CA ARG A 6 -3.03 39.78 0.23
C ARG A 6 -1.78 39.64 -0.65
N VAL A 7 -1.86 38.85 -1.72
CA VAL A 7 -0.75 38.65 -2.66
C VAL A 7 -0.47 39.93 -3.44
N ASP A 8 -1.52 40.62 -3.87
CA ASP A 8 -1.40 41.86 -4.63
C ASP A 8 -0.79 42.99 -3.78
N VAL A 9 -1.28 43.17 -2.55
CA VAL A 9 -0.72 44.15 -1.59
C VAL A 9 0.73 43.85 -1.21
N ALA A 10 1.11 42.56 -1.11
CA ALA A 10 2.50 42.18 -0.84
C ALA A 10 3.43 42.47 -2.02
N LEU A 11 2.99 42.20 -3.26
CA LEU A 11 3.74 42.54 -4.47
C LEU A 11 3.88 44.05 -4.65
N GLU A 12 2.85 44.82 -4.30
CA GLU A 12 2.86 46.27 -4.37
C GLU A 12 3.86 46.90 -3.39
N ARG A 13 3.97 46.35 -2.17
CA ARG A 13 5.03 46.74 -1.21
C ARG A 13 6.44 46.44 -1.73
N LEU A 14 6.63 45.30 -2.39
CA LEU A 14 7.93 44.93 -2.96
C LEU A 14 8.37 45.86 -4.09
N VAL A 15 7.42 46.31 -4.93
CA VAL A 15 7.67 47.36 -5.94
C VAL A 15 7.98 48.70 -5.28
N ALA A 16 7.22 49.11 -4.27
CA ALA A 16 7.44 50.37 -3.54
C ALA A 16 8.81 50.42 -2.85
N SER A 17 9.32 49.26 -2.38
CA SER A 17 10.66 49.12 -1.83
C SER A 17 11.78 48.97 -2.88
N ALA A 18 11.46 49.11 -4.17
CA ALA A 18 12.38 48.93 -5.30
C ALA A 18 13.09 47.56 -5.37
N VAL A 19 12.56 46.54 -4.69
CA VAL A 19 13.09 45.16 -4.70
C VAL A 19 12.75 44.45 -6.01
N ILE A 20 11.59 44.75 -6.60
CA ILE A 20 11.17 44.26 -7.92
C ILE A 20 10.67 45.41 -8.79
N SER A 21 10.84 45.31 -10.10
CA SER A 21 10.32 46.31 -11.04
C SER A 21 8.81 46.14 -11.27
N GLY A 22 8.15 47.20 -11.77
CA GLY A 22 6.74 47.13 -12.17
C GLY A 22 6.49 46.08 -13.27
N GLU A 23 7.44 45.88 -14.18
CA GLU A 23 7.36 44.83 -15.20
C GLU A 23 7.46 43.42 -14.61
N GLN A 24 8.31 43.22 -13.60
CA GLN A 24 8.41 41.92 -12.89
C GLN A 24 7.13 41.60 -12.11
N ARG A 25 6.48 42.59 -11.47
CA ARG A 25 5.15 42.40 -10.87
C ARG A 25 4.14 41.96 -11.93
N ALA A 26 4.09 42.64 -13.08
CA ALA A 26 3.16 42.31 -14.16
C ALA A 26 3.44 40.92 -14.78
N ALA A 27 4.70 40.48 -14.82
CA ALA A 27 5.07 39.15 -15.25
C ALA A 27 4.65 38.06 -14.25
N VAL A 28 4.84 38.29 -12.95
CA VAL A 28 4.41 37.37 -11.89
C VAL A 28 2.89 37.25 -11.84
N LEU A 29 2.16 38.37 -11.92
CA LEU A 29 0.70 38.34 -11.97
C LEU A 29 0.20 37.59 -13.20
N ARG A 30 0.78 37.81 -14.39
CA ARG A 30 0.47 37.02 -15.60
C ARG A 30 0.75 35.53 -15.42
N ALA A 31 1.89 35.17 -14.85
CA ALA A 31 2.24 33.77 -14.61
C ALA A 31 1.27 33.08 -13.63
N VAL A 32 0.86 33.79 -12.57
CA VAL A 32 -0.15 33.30 -11.62
C VAL A 32 -1.51 33.16 -12.30
N ASP A 33 -1.92 34.15 -13.09
CA ASP A 33 -3.17 34.12 -13.84
C ASP A 33 -3.21 33.00 -14.89
N GLU A 34 -2.11 32.78 -15.61
CA GLU A 34 -1.93 31.69 -16.56
C GLU A 34 -1.98 30.33 -15.84
N GLN A 35 -1.38 30.22 -14.66
CA GLN A 35 -1.42 29.02 -13.85
C GLN A 35 -2.81 28.76 -13.25
N GLU A 36 -3.54 29.80 -12.85
CA GLU A 36 -4.93 29.67 -12.42
C GLU A 36 -5.87 29.34 -13.58
N ARG A 37 -5.68 29.93 -14.77
CA ARG A 37 -6.42 29.57 -15.98
C ARG A 37 -6.13 28.13 -16.41
N ALA A 38 -4.90 27.66 -16.28
CA ALA A 38 -4.53 26.26 -16.49
C ALA A 38 -5.08 25.32 -15.39
N GLY A 39 -5.27 25.83 -14.17
CA GLY A 39 -5.82 25.11 -13.02
C GLY A 39 -7.35 25.03 -12.99
N ARG A 40 -8.06 26.00 -13.57
CA ARG A 40 -9.52 25.95 -13.76
C ARG A 40 -9.83 24.85 -14.76
N ALA A 41 -10.31 23.72 -14.26
CA ALA A 41 -10.79 22.63 -15.10
C ALA A 41 -11.83 23.18 -16.09
N SER A 42 -11.53 23.13 -17.38
CA SER A 42 -12.51 23.48 -18.40
C SER A 42 -13.77 22.64 -18.19
N GLY A 43 -14.96 23.17 -18.46
CA GLY A 43 -16.22 22.41 -18.26
C GLY A 43 -16.19 21.03 -18.92
N GLY A 44 -15.47 20.88 -20.03
CA GLY A 44 -15.20 19.59 -20.67
C GLY A 44 -14.38 18.60 -19.84
N ARG A 45 -13.43 19.06 -19.01
CA ARG A 45 -12.67 18.21 -18.08
C ARG A 45 -13.54 17.70 -16.93
N VAL A 46 -14.41 18.55 -16.37
CA VAL A 46 -15.34 18.15 -15.31
C VAL A 46 -16.37 17.16 -15.86
N ALA A 47 -16.92 17.42 -17.05
CA ALA A 47 -17.81 16.48 -17.73
C ALA A 47 -17.12 15.14 -18.02
N ALA A 48 -15.87 15.15 -18.51
CA ALA A 48 -15.10 13.94 -18.75
C ALA A 48 -14.82 13.15 -17.46
N GLU A 49 -14.55 13.85 -16.34
CA GLU A 49 -14.33 13.22 -15.05
C GLU A 49 -15.62 12.60 -14.49
N ILE A 50 -16.77 13.28 -14.60
CA ILE A 50 -18.09 12.73 -14.22
C ILE A 50 -18.41 11.51 -15.08
N VAL A 51 -18.26 11.60 -16.40
CA VAL A 51 -18.49 10.47 -17.32
C VAL A 51 -17.55 9.31 -17.00
N ALA A 52 -16.30 9.56 -16.62
CA ALA A 52 -15.36 8.52 -16.20
C ALA A 52 -15.80 7.84 -14.89
N TYR A 53 -16.24 8.60 -13.87
CA TYR A 53 -16.74 8.02 -12.62
C TYR A 53 -18.03 7.24 -12.80
N VAL A 54 -18.99 7.78 -13.56
CA VAL A 54 -20.24 7.09 -13.89
C VAL A 54 -19.94 5.82 -14.70
N GLY A 55 -19.04 5.90 -15.69
CA GLY A 55 -18.58 4.74 -16.45
C GLY A 55 -17.93 3.68 -15.57
N ALA A 56 -17.06 4.07 -14.64
CA ALA A 56 -16.43 3.15 -13.69
C ALA A 56 -17.46 2.48 -12.76
N ALA A 57 -18.45 3.24 -12.26
CA ALA A 57 -19.51 2.71 -11.42
C ALA A 57 -20.41 1.72 -12.19
N LEU A 58 -20.77 2.04 -13.43
CA LEU A 58 -21.55 1.16 -14.30
C LEU A 58 -20.79 -0.12 -14.65
N VAL A 59 -19.49 -0.02 -14.94
CA VAL A 59 -18.62 -1.19 -15.17
C VAL A 59 -18.53 -2.06 -13.91
N ALA A 60 -18.34 -1.45 -12.73
CA ALA A 60 -18.30 -2.18 -11.47
C ALA A 60 -19.63 -2.88 -11.16
N ALA A 61 -20.76 -2.20 -11.33
CA ALA A 61 -22.08 -2.77 -11.15
C ALA A 61 -22.37 -3.90 -12.16
N GLY A 62 -22.03 -3.69 -13.44
CA GLY A 62 -22.15 -4.70 -14.48
C GLY A 62 -21.29 -5.94 -14.22
N LEU A 63 -20.06 -5.74 -13.74
CA LEU A 63 -19.17 -6.83 -13.33
C LEU A 63 -19.76 -7.60 -12.14
N GLY A 64 -20.28 -6.91 -11.13
CA GLY A 64 -20.94 -7.53 -9.98
C GLY A 64 -22.14 -8.38 -10.39
N LEU A 65 -23.02 -7.83 -11.24
CA LEU A 65 -24.18 -8.56 -11.78
C LEU A 65 -23.74 -9.76 -12.64
N PHE A 66 -22.71 -9.61 -13.47
CA PHE A 66 -22.19 -10.69 -14.30
C PHE A 66 -21.58 -11.82 -13.45
N VAL A 67 -20.81 -11.46 -12.41
CA VAL A 67 -20.22 -12.43 -11.47
C VAL A 67 -21.31 -13.23 -10.74
N ASP A 68 -22.38 -12.55 -10.31
CA ASP A 68 -23.47 -13.18 -9.57
C ASP A 68 -24.37 -14.07 -10.45
N THR A 69 -24.78 -13.55 -11.62
CA THR A 69 -25.85 -14.18 -12.41
C THR A 69 -25.35 -15.08 -13.53
N ALA A 70 -24.24 -14.70 -14.17
CA ALA A 70 -23.81 -15.29 -15.44
C ALA A 70 -22.52 -16.10 -15.30
N TRP A 71 -21.66 -15.80 -14.32
CA TRP A 71 -20.36 -16.43 -14.16
C TRP A 71 -20.46 -17.95 -14.18
N ALA A 72 -21.32 -18.51 -13.32
CA ALA A 72 -21.56 -19.95 -13.21
C ALA A 72 -22.02 -20.60 -14.53
N GLN A 73 -22.68 -19.84 -15.42
CA GLN A 73 -23.19 -20.32 -16.70
C GLN A 73 -22.16 -20.23 -17.84
N VAL A 74 -21.16 -19.35 -17.72
CA VAL A 74 -20.09 -19.25 -18.71
C VAL A 74 -19.19 -20.48 -18.61
N ALA A 75 -18.91 -21.10 -19.75
CA ALA A 75 -17.96 -22.20 -19.84
C ALA A 75 -16.57 -21.78 -19.30
N GLN A 76 -15.85 -22.71 -18.68
CA GLN A 76 -14.55 -22.46 -18.06
C GLN A 76 -13.57 -21.75 -19.03
N SER A 77 -13.49 -22.20 -20.28
CA SER A 77 -12.67 -21.57 -21.33
C SER A 77 -13.07 -20.12 -21.59
N GLY A 78 -14.37 -19.80 -21.58
CA GLY A 78 -14.88 -18.45 -21.73
C GLY A 78 -14.46 -17.53 -20.58
N ARG A 79 -14.48 -18.04 -19.33
CA ARG A 79 -14.03 -17.29 -18.15
C ARG A 79 -12.53 -16.97 -18.22
N VAL A 80 -11.72 -17.96 -18.61
CA VAL A 80 -10.26 -17.79 -18.78
C VAL A 80 -9.96 -16.74 -19.85
N VAL A 81 -10.58 -16.86 -21.03
CA VAL A 81 -10.39 -15.90 -22.14
C VAL A 81 -10.79 -14.50 -21.70
N LEU A 82 -11.92 -14.35 -21.01
CA LEU A 82 -12.38 -13.05 -20.52
C LEU A 82 -11.36 -12.41 -19.56
N LEU A 83 -10.85 -13.17 -18.57
CA LEU A 83 -9.90 -12.66 -17.60
C LEU A 83 -8.54 -12.32 -18.23
N VAL A 84 -8.06 -13.12 -19.19
CA VAL A 84 -6.84 -12.82 -19.96
C VAL A 84 -7.01 -11.54 -20.78
N VAL A 85 -8.17 -11.35 -21.43
CA VAL A 85 -8.48 -10.11 -22.16
C VAL A 85 -8.48 -8.91 -21.23
N VAL A 86 -9.12 -9.01 -20.06
CA VAL A 86 -9.12 -7.94 -19.04
C VAL A 86 -7.69 -7.61 -18.59
N ALA A 87 -6.88 -8.63 -18.27
CA ALA A 87 -5.48 -8.43 -17.88
C ALA A 87 -4.66 -7.74 -18.98
N GLY A 88 -4.84 -8.17 -20.24
CA GLY A 88 -4.18 -7.58 -21.40
C GLY A 88 -4.59 -6.13 -21.63
N CYS A 89 -5.89 -5.83 -21.62
CA CYS A 89 -6.41 -4.47 -21.77
C CYS A 89 -5.94 -3.54 -20.66
N ALA A 90 -5.94 -4.00 -19.40
CA ALA A 90 -5.49 -3.22 -18.27
C ALA A 90 -3.98 -2.93 -18.34
N THR A 91 -3.17 -3.95 -18.67
CA THR A 91 -1.71 -3.79 -18.88
C THR A 91 -1.41 -2.82 -20.02
N TRP A 92 -2.10 -2.97 -21.15
CA TRP A 92 -1.96 -2.07 -22.29
C TRP A 92 -2.35 -0.63 -21.94
N GLY A 93 -3.48 -0.44 -21.26
CA GLY A 93 -3.92 0.88 -20.78
C GLY A 93 -2.90 1.54 -19.87
N ALA A 94 -2.28 0.77 -18.96
CA ALA A 94 -1.21 1.27 -18.10
C ALA A 94 0.03 1.70 -18.90
N VAL A 95 0.45 0.92 -19.90
CA VAL A 95 1.59 1.27 -20.80
C VAL A 95 1.30 2.55 -21.57
N VAL A 96 0.10 2.71 -22.13
CA VAL A 96 -0.32 3.92 -22.84
C VAL A 96 -0.31 5.13 -21.91
N LEU A 97 -0.85 5.00 -20.70
CA LEU A 97 -0.85 6.06 -19.69
C LEU A 97 0.54 6.45 -19.20
N ALA A 98 1.49 5.50 -19.20
CA ALA A 98 2.90 5.73 -18.88
C ALA A 98 3.69 6.40 -20.01
N GLY A 99 3.07 6.69 -21.17
CA GLY A 99 3.73 7.31 -22.32
C GLY A 99 4.38 6.32 -23.28
N GLY A 100 3.90 5.08 -23.31
CA GLY A 100 4.41 4.00 -24.17
C GLY A 100 5.67 3.32 -23.61
N CYS A 101 6.22 2.37 -24.38
CA CYS A 101 7.37 1.55 -23.95
C CYS A 101 8.62 2.36 -23.54
N ALA A 102 8.81 3.54 -24.12
CA ALA A 102 9.93 4.43 -23.78
C ALA A 102 9.73 5.21 -22.47
N GLY A 103 8.48 5.46 -22.08
CA GLY A 103 8.14 6.15 -20.82
C GLY A 103 8.10 5.22 -19.62
N VAL A 104 7.74 3.95 -19.85
CA VAL A 104 7.63 2.86 -18.86
C VAL A 104 8.90 2.64 -18.04
N PHE A 105 10.09 2.73 -18.62
CA PHE A 105 11.34 2.47 -17.90
C PHE A 105 12.01 3.75 -17.35
N ARG A 106 11.39 4.92 -17.55
CA ARG A 106 11.92 6.17 -17.02
C ARG A 106 11.45 6.32 -15.58
N ARG A 107 12.39 6.34 -14.63
CA ARG A 107 12.18 6.87 -13.26
C ARG A 107 11.96 8.40 -13.25
N ALA A 108 11.36 8.94 -14.31
CA ALA A 108 11.04 10.36 -14.39
C ALA A 108 9.66 10.57 -13.74
N PRO A 109 9.46 11.64 -12.97
CA PRO A 109 8.14 12.00 -12.49
C PRO A 109 7.23 12.21 -13.70
N ILE A 110 6.31 11.28 -13.93
CA ILE A 110 5.28 11.39 -14.95
C ILE A 110 4.59 12.73 -14.72
N ALA A 111 4.46 13.54 -15.77
CA ALA A 111 4.03 14.94 -15.72
C ALA A 111 2.65 15.19 -15.05
N SER A 112 1.92 14.14 -14.67
CA SER A 112 0.70 14.25 -13.86
C SER A 112 0.57 13.07 -12.89
N ALA A 113 0.46 13.36 -11.59
CA ALA A 113 0.26 12.34 -10.55
C ALA A 113 -1.00 11.47 -10.77
N GLY A 114 -2.01 12.00 -11.50
CA GLY A 114 -3.23 11.27 -11.83
C GLY A 114 -3.02 10.10 -12.79
N ARG A 115 -2.21 10.27 -13.84
CA ARG A 115 -1.93 9.19 -14.82
C ARG A 115 -1.18 8.03 -14.17
N VAL A 116 -0.25 8.32 -13.26
CA VAL A 116 0.52 7.31 -12.51
C VAL A 116 -0.40 6.46 -11.65
N ARG A 117 -1.31 7.10 -10.91
CA ARG A 117 -2.26 6.41 -10.04
C ARG A 117 -3.17 5.50 -10.84
N LEU A 118 -3.71 5.99 -11.96
CA LEU A 118 -4.56 5.18 -12.82
C LEU A 118 -3.80 4.00 -13.44
N ALA A 119 -2.57 4.21 -13.93
CA ALA A 119 -1.73 3.14 -14.45
C ALA A 119 -1.42 2.09 -13.37
N ALA A 120 -1.10 2.51 -12.15
CA ALA A 120 -0.88 1.61 -11.03
C ALA A 120 -2.12 0.77 -10.71
N VAL A 121 -3.31 1.38 -10.66
CA VAL A 121 -4.58 0.67 -10.44
C VAL A 121 -4.83 -0.37 -11.54
N LEU A 122 -4.61 -0.01 -12.81
CA LEU A 122 -4.76 -0.93 -13.93
C LEU A 122 -3.79 -2.11 -13.85
N LEU A 123 -2.55 -1.89 -13.39
CA LEU A 123 -1.58 -2.98 -13.21
C LEU A 123 -1.95 -3.90 -12.05
N VAL A 124 -2.51 -3.36 -10.96
CA VAL A 124 -3.08 -4.20 -9.89
C VAL A 124 -4.26 -5.02 -10.40
N LEU A 125 -5.15 -4.41 -11.18
CA LEU A 125 -6.27 -5.11 -11.82
C LEU A 125 -5.78 -6.21 -12.76
N ALA A 126 -4.71 -5.96 -13.53
CA ALA A 126 -4.10 -6.96 -14.40
C ALA A 126 -3.55 -8.15 -13.60
N ALA A 127 -2.89 -7.90 -12.46
CA ALA A 127 -2.39 -8.96 -11.58
C ALA A 127 -3.54 -9.83 -11.01
N VAL A 128 -4.62 -9.20 -10.54
CA VAL A 128 -5.81 -9.90 -10.04
C VAL A 128 -6.50 -10.70 -11.14
N ALA A 129 -6.69 -10.11 -12.32
CA ALA A 129 -7.30 -10.78 -13.46
C ALA A 129 -6.45 -11.98 -13.93
N MET A 130 -5.12 -11.85 -13.96
CA MET A 130 -4.23 -12.95 -14.33
C MET A 130 -4.24 -14.07 -13.28
N ALA A 131 -4.21 -13.74 -11.99
CA ALA A 131 -4.34 -14.74 -10.92
C ALA A 131 -5.66 -15.51 -11.05
N GLY A 132 -6.77 -14.80 -11.28
CA GLY A 132 -8.07 -15.41 -11.54
C GLY A 132 -8.10 -16.26 -12.81
N ALA A 133 -7.43 -15.83 -13.88
CA ALA A 133 -7.37 -16.58 -15.13
C ALA A 133 -6.68 -17.93 -14.93
N VAL A 134 -5.56 -17.94 -14.18
CA VAL A 134 -4.86 -19.18 -13.84
C VAL A 134 -5.70 -20.05 -12.90
N ALA A 135 -6.29 -19.47 -11.84
CA ALA A 135 -7.16 -20.21 -10.93
C ALA A 135 -8.32 -20.89 -11.69
N THR A 136 -8.99 -20.16 -12.58
CA THR A 136 -10.09 -20.69 -13.38
C THR A 136 -9.65 -21.70 -14.43
N ALA A 137 -8.46 -21.57 -15.01
CA ALA A 137 -7.92 -22.53 -15.97
C ALA A 137 -7.64 -23.89 -15.32
N PHE A 138 -7.24 -23.90 -14.04
CA PHE A 138 -6.90 -25.10 -13.30
C PHE A 138 -7.98 -25.58 -12.32
N ASP A 139 -9.15 -24.94 -12.28
CA ASP A 139 -10.28 -25.24 -11.36
C ASP A 139 -10.73 -26.72 -11.34
N GLY A 140 -10.47 -27.47 -12.41
CA GLY A 140 -10.74 -28.92 -12.50
C GLY A 140 -9.68 -29.82 -11.84
N HIS A 141 -8.52 -29.30 -11.45
CA HIS A 141 -7.47 -30.05 -10.75
C HIS A 141 -7.70 -29.87 -9.25
N HIS A 142 -8.20 -30.92 -8.59
CA HIS A 142 -8.41 -30.93 -7.14
C HIS A 142 -7.05 -31.01 -6.42
N GLY A 143 -6.43 -29.87 -6.13
CA GLY A 143 -5.19 -29.79 -5.34
C GLY A 143 -4.72 -28.34 -5.11
N ASP A 144 -3.87 -28.13 -4.11
CA ASP A 144 -3.40 -26.77 -3.75
C ASP A 144 -2.41 -26.21 -4.80
N ALA A 145 -1.93 -27.06 -5.71
CA ALA A 145 -1.19 -26.66 -6.91
C ALA A 145 -1.88 -25.56 -7.75
N THR A 146 -3.22 -25.55 -7.81
CA THR A 146 -3.99 -24.50 -8.51
C THR A 146 -3.84 -23.14 -7.81
N ALA A 147 -3.91 -23.12 -6.47
CA ALA A 147 -3.74 -21.92 -5.67
C ALA A 147 -2.29 -21.40 -5.72
N VAL A 148 -1.31 -22.31 -5.79
CA VAL A 148 0.10 -21.98 -5.99
C VAL A 148 0.31 -21.32 -7.35
N ALA A 149 -0.15 -21.94 -8.43
CA ALA A 149 0.01 -21.39 -9.79
C ALA A 149 -0.67 -20.02 -9.93
N ALA A 150 -1.89 -19.87 -9.41
CA ALA A 150 -2.65 -18.63 -9.47
C ALA A 150 -1.98 -17.48 -8.71
N SER A 151 -1.53 -17.74 -7.47
CA SER A 151 -0.85 -16.74 -6.66
C SER A 151 0.49 -16.32 -7.27
N ILE A 152 1.29 -17.27 -7.79
CA ILE A 152 2.57 -16.98 -8.46
C ILE A 152 2.34 -16.15 -9.72
N ALA A 153 1.34 -16.48 -10.54
CA ALA A 153 1.02 -15.70 -11.73
C ALA A 153 0.63 -14.25 -11.38
N GLY A 154 -0.21 -14.07 -10.36
CA GLY A 154 -0.54 -12.74 -9.83
C GLY A 154 0.68 -12.00 -9.31
N LEU A 155 1.57 -12.68 -8.57
CA LEU A 155 2.81 -12.11 -8.05
C LEU A 155 3.74 -11.64 -9.16
N LEU A 156 3.94 -12.46 -10.21
CA LEU A 156 4.79 -12.10 -11.34
C LEU A 156 4.27 -10.86 -12.06
N VAL A 157 2.95 -10.79 -12.30
CA VAL A 157 2.33 -9.60 -12.93
C VAL A 157 2.41 -8.39 -11.99
N ALA A 158 2.22 -8.56 -10.68
CA ALA A 158 2.35 -7.47 -9.71
C ALA A 158 3.78 -6.94 -9.63
N ILE A 159 4.80 -7.80 -9.62
CA ILE A 159 6.22 -7.42 -9.67
C ILE A 159 6.50 -6.67 -10.98
N LEU A 160 6.08 -7.24 -12.11
CA LEU A 160 6.28 -6.60 -13.41
C LEU A 160 5.61 -5.23 -13.47
N GLY A 161 4.38 -5.11 -12.96
CA GLY A 161 3.65 -3.86 -12.86
C GLY A 161 4.32 -2.85 -11.93
N TYR A 162 4.86 -3.28 -10.79
CA TYR A 162 5.64 -2.41 -9.91
C TYR A 162 6.93 -1.92 -10.58
N LEU A 163 7.62 -2.78 -11.35
CA LEU A 163 8.80 -2.39 -12.12
C LEU A 163 8.44 -1.42 -13.26
N LEU A 164 7.26 -1.59 -13.87
CA LEU A 164 6.72 -0.75 -14.93
C LEU A 164 6.34 0.65 -14.42
N VAL A 165 5.67 0.71 -13.27
CA VAL A 165 5.18 1.95 -12.66
C VAL A 165 5.40 1.86 -11.15
N PRO A 166 6.61 2.24 -10.68
CA PRO A 166 6.95 2.22 -9.26
C PRO A 166 5.95 3.04 -8.45
N SER A 167 5.13 2.37 -7.65
CA SER A 167 4.02 2.98 -6.92
C SER A 167 3.74 2.23 -5.61
N VAL A 168 3.18 2.94 -4.63
CA VAL A 168 2.78 2.34 -3.35
C VAL A 168 1.71 1.25 -3.55
N LEU A 169 0.80 1.44 -4.51
CA LEU A 169 -0.20 0.41 -4.86
C LEU A 169 0.46 -0.85 -5.44
N GLY A 170 1.47 -0.68 -6.31
CA GLY A 170 2.28 -1.81 -6.78
C GLY A 170 2.97 -2.54 -5.64
N MET A 171 3.57 -1.81 -4.69
CA MET A 171 4.18 -2.41 -3.49
C MET A 171 3.17 -3.24 -2.69
N ILE A 172 1.98 -2.68 -2.44
CA ILE A 172 0.90 -3.39 -1.71
C ILE A 172 0.48 -4.65 -2.48
N ALA A 173 0.28 -4.56 -3.79
CA ALA A 173 -0.11 -5.70 -4.60
C ALA A 173 0.97 -6.81 -4.60
N THR A 174 2.24 -6.45 -4.78
CA THR A 174 3.36 -7.40 -4.70
C THR A 174 3.44 -8.04 -3.31
N ALA A 175 3.24 -7.27 -2.23
CA ALA A 175 3.20 -7.79 -0.87
C ALA A 175 2.04 -8.79 -0.68
N CYS A 176 0.82 -8.43 -1.08
CA CYS A 176 -0.36 -9.28 -0.96
C CYS A 176 -0.22 -10.59 -1.75
N PHE A 177 0.19 -10.52 -3.02
CA PHE A 177 0.42 -11.72 -3.82
C PHE A 177 1.62 -12.52 -3.31
N GLY A 178 2.65 -11.88 -2.76
CA GLY A 178 3.79 -12.55 -2.15
C GLY A 178 3.39 -13.35 -0.91
N VAL A 179 2.58 -12.76 -0.04
CA VAL A 179 1.98 -13.45 1.10
C VAL A 179 1.10 -14.61 0.62
N ALA A 180 0.21 -14.37 -0.34
CA ALA A 180 -0.64 -15.42 -0.90
C ALA A 180 0.18 -16.60 -1.48
N SER A 181 1.25 -16.30 -2.22
CA SER A 181 2.16 -17.33 -2.75
C SER A 181 2.88 -18.11 -1.67
N ILE A 182 3.36 -17.44 -0.62
CA ILE A 182 3.98 -18.13 0.52
C ILE A 182 2.96 -19.05 1.17
N LEU A 183 1.76 -18.56 1.48
CA LEU A 183 0.71 -19.35 2.10
C LEU A 183 0.38 -20.59 1.27
N SER A 184 0.07 -20.42 -0.03
CA SER A 184 -0.26 -21.53 -0.93
C SER A 184 0.88 -22.54 -1.10
N VAL A 185 2.12 -22.07 -1.25
CA VAL A 185 3.28 -22.98 -1.43
C VAL A 185 3.54 -23.76 -0.14
N THR A 186 3.45 -23.09 1.01
CA THR A 186 3.70 -23.76 2.28
C THR A 186 2.60 -24.74 2.66
N SER A 187 1.34 -24.49 2.29
CA SER A 187 0.24 -25.44 2.53
C SER A 187 0.30 -26.67 1.62
N GLU A 188 0.82 -26.53 0.40
CA GLU A 188 1.02 -27.66 -0.51
C GLU A 188 2.23 -28.52 -0.08
N LEU A 189 3.32 -27.89 0.36
CA LEU A 189 4.56 -28.60 0.75
C LEU A 189 4.55 -29.14 2.18
N PHE A 190 3.81 -28.49 3.08
CA PHE A 190 3.77 -28.82 4.49
C PHE A 190 2.32 -28.78 5.00
N ASP A 191 2.03 -29.47 6.11
CA ASP A 191 0.73 -29.38 6.76
C ASP A 191 0.41 -27.92 7.18
N VAL A 192 -0.87 -27.55 7.19
CA VAL A 192 -1.38 -26.18 7.45
C VAL A 192 -0.92 -25.62 8.80
N ARG A 193 -0.50 -26.48 9.72
CA ARG A 193 0.02 -26.12 11.05
C ARG A 193 1.55 -26.08 11.13
N SER A 194 2.23 -26.16 10.00
CA SER A 194 3.68 -26.19 9.96
C SER A 194 4.29 -24.84 10.40
N PRO A 195 5.28 -24.83 11.31
CA PRO A 195 5.96 -23.60 11.71
C PRO A 195 6.69 -22.92 10.54
N TRP A 196 6.98 -23.66 9.46
CA TRP A 196 7.65 -23.14 8.26
C TRP A 196 6.86 -22.03 7.56
N GLN A 197 5.53 -22.05 7.63
CA GLN A 197 4.70 -20.98 7.08
C GLN A 197 5.00 -19.64 7.77
N GLY A 198 4.98 -19.63 9.11
CA GLY A 198 5.29 -18.42 9.88
C GLY A 198 6.73 -17.95 9.69
N ILE A 199 7.70 -18.88 9.68
CA ILE A 199 9.11 -18.57 9.43
C ILE A 199 9.30 -17.91 8.06
N THR A 200 8.67 -18.45 7.02
CA THR A 200 8.80 -17.93 5.64
C THR A 200 8.17 -16.54 5.52
N LEU A 201 7.01 -16.32 6.14
CA LEU A 201 6.38 -15.00 6.20
C LEU A 201 7.26 -13.98 6.96
N MET A 202 7.86 -14.38 8.09
CA MET A 202 8.80 -13.53 8.82
C MET A 202 10.02 -13.18 7.98
N ALA A 203 10.61 -14.16 7.27
CA ALA A 203 11.72 -13.94 6.35
C ALA A 203 11.32 -12.99 5.21
N PHE A 204 10.11 -13.12 4.67
CA PHE A 204 9.60 -12.22 3.65
C PHE A 204 9.38 -10.79 4.20
N GLY A 205 8.85 -10.64 5.41
CA GLY A 205 8.78 -9.35 6.09
C GLY A 205 10.15 -8.72 6.30
N ALA A 206 11.15 -9.51 6.72
CA ALA A 206 12.53 -9.07 6.88
C ALA A 206 13.17 -8.65 5.54
N LEU A 207 12.86 -9.35 4.45
CA LEU A 207 13.27 -8.95 3.09
C LEU A 207 12.72 -7.57 2.74
N TRP A 208 11.45 -7.29 3.05
CA TRP A 208 10.84 -5.98 2.85
C TRP A 208 11.54 -4.87 3.66
N PHE A 209 11.89 -5.14 4.92
CA PHE A 209 12.73 -4.24 5.73
C PHE A 209 14.10 -4.00 5.08
N GLY A 210 14.73 -5.05 4.57
CA GLY A 210 16.01 -4.98 3.85
C GLY A 210 15.91 -4.10 2.62
N LEU A 211 14.91 -4.32 1.76
CA LEU A 211 14.66 -3.52 0.56
C LEU A 211 14.37 -2.04 0.88
N ALA A 212 13.61 -1.78 1.93
CA ALA A 212 13.35 -0.42 2.42
C ALA A 212 14.65 0.24 2.92
N SER A 213 15.46 -0.48 3.70
CA SER A 213 16.72 0.03 4.26
C SER A 213 17.78 0.33 3.18
N ALA A 214 17.77 -0.45 2.09
CA ALA A 214 18.62 -0.27 0.91
C ALA A 214 18.10 0.84 -0.03
N ARG A 215 16.98 1.49 0.28
CA ARG A 215 16.34 2.54 -0.54
C ARG A 215 16.00 2.08 -1.96
N LEU A 216 15.68 0.80 -2.12
CA LEU A 216 15.29 0.21 -3.40
C LEU A 216 13.79 0.39 -3.71
N LEU A 217 13.02 0.83 -2.71
CA LEU A 217 11.57 1.01 -2.81
C LEU A 217 11.22 2.46 -3.09
N VAL A 218 10.12 2.69 -3.84
CA VAL A 218 9.68 4.05 -4.17
C VAL A 218 9.26 4.85 -2.93
N ALA A 219 8.80 4.16 -1.89
CA ALA A 219 8.37 4.72 -0.62
C ALA A 219 8.92 3.89 0.55
N GLU A 220 10.03 4.32 1.15
CA GLU A 220 10.69 3.61 2.26
C GLU A 220 9.72 3.33 3.41
N TRP A 221 8.88 4.31 3.77
CA TRP A 221 7.88 4.20 4.83
C TRP A 221 6.87 3.06 4.57
N ALA A 222 6.44 2.88 3.32
CA ALA A 222 5.50 1.84 2.94
C ALA A 222 6.17 0.47 3.00
N GLY A 223 7.45 0.39 2.66
CA GLY A 223 8.23 -0.84 2.76
C GLY A 223 8.38 -1.32 4.21
N TYR A 224 8.67 -0.40 5.14
CA TYR A 224 8.72 -0.73 6.57
C TYR A 224 7.36 -1.15 7.13
N LEU A 225 6.28 -0.46 6.73
CA LEU A 225 4.94 -0.80 7.17
C LEU A 225 4.51 -2.18 6.67
N LEU A 226 4.69 -2.46 5.38
CA LEU A 226 4.37 -3.77 4.78
C LEU A 226 5.22 -4.88 5.41
N GLY A 227 6.54 -4.68 5.52
CA GLY A 227 7.44 -5.64 6.14
C GLY A 227 7.08 -5.94 7.59
N GLY A 228 6.72 -4.92 8.37
CA GLY A 228 6.28 -5.06 9.76
C GLY A 228 4.98 -5.85 9.88
N VAL A 229 3.97 -5.51 9.10
CA VAL A 229 2.68 -6.22 9.08
C VAL A 229 2.87 -7.69 8.69
N ILE A 230 3.62 -7.95 7.61
CA ILE A 230 3.90 -9.32 7.14
C ILE A 230 4.66 -10.13 8.20
N ALA A 231 5.68 -9.53 8.84
CA ALA A 231 6.45 -10.19 9.89
C ALA A 231 5.57 -10.53 11.10
N VAL A 232 4.68 -9.62 11.51
CA VAL A 232 3.73 -9.88 12.59
C VAL A 232 2.78 -11.01 12.21
N ILE A 233 2.21 -11.01 11.00
CA ILE A 233 1.35 -12.11 10.53
C ILE A 233 2.10 -13.45 10.57
N GLY A 234 3.37 -13.47 10.15
CA GLY A 234 4.22 -14.65 10.23
C GLY A 234 4.47 -15.12 11.67
N ALA A 235 4.78 -14.19 12.58
CA ALA A 235 4.94 -14.49 14.00
C ALA A 235 3.65 -15.05 14.64
N GLN A 236 2.48 -14.55 14.22
CA GLN A 236 1.18 -15.03 14.68
C GLN A 236 0.81 -16.41 14.13
N SER A 237 1.31 -16.76 12.95
CA SER A 237 1.07 -18.07 12.31
C SER A 237 1.89 -19.19 12.95
N LEU A 238 2.93 -18.86 13.73
CA LEU A 238 3.71 -19.85 14.49
C LEU A 238 2.91 -20.39 15.67
N THR A 239 2.24 -21.52 15.45
CA THR A 239 1.40 -22.19 16.45
C THR A 239 2.11 -23.39 17.08
N VAL A 240 3.20 -23.15 17.82
CA VAL A 240 3.93 -24.20 18.53
C VAL A 240 3.47 -24.29 20.00
N GLY A 241 2.33 -24.96 20.25
CA GLY A 241 1.82 -25.26 21.60
C GLY A 241 1.46 -24.04 22.46
N GLU A 242 1.26 -24.27 23.77
CA GLU A 242 1.07 -23.23 24.81
C GLU A 242 2.43 -22.59 25.19
N SER A 243 3.02 -21.86 24.25
CA SER A 243 4.40 -21.37 24.39
C SER A 243 4.50 -19.85 24.19
N LEU A 244 5.32 -19.20 25.02
CA LEU A 244 5.63 -17.75 25.01
C LEU A 244 6.24 -17.24 23.69
N TRP A 245 6.45 -18.11 22.69
CA TRP A 245 7.05 -17.75 21.41
C TRP A 245 6.23 -16.75 20.61
N ARG A 246 4.90 -16.86 20.56
CA ARG A 246 4.04 -15.92 19.81
C ARG A 246 4.16 -14.48 20.30
N PRO A 247 3.94 -14.18 21.59
CA PRO A 247 4.13 -12.84 22.11
C PRO A 247 5.61 -12.43 22.06
N GLY A 248 6.55 -13.35 22.30
CA GLY A 248 7.98 -13.09 22.26
C GLY A 248 8.48 -12.61 20.89
N LEU A 249 8.07 -13.27 19.80
CA LEU A 249 8.44 -12.88 18.44
C LEU A 249 7.79 -11.56 18.02
N THR A 250 6.54 -11.34 18.41
CA THR A 250 5.84 -10.07 18.13
C THR A 250 6.49 -8.90 18.88
N ALA A 251 6.89 -9.13 20.13
CA ALA A 251 7.66 -8.16 20.91
C ALA A 251 9.02 -7.90 20.26
N LEU A 252 9.72 -8.94 19.79
CA LEU A 252 11.01 -8.82 19.11
C LEU A 252 10.89 -7.97 17.83
N ILE A 253 9.83 -8.15 17.04
CA ILE A 253 9.54 -7.31 15.87
C ILE A 253 9.33 -5.85 16.31
N GLY A 254 8.55 -5.63 17.38
CA GLY A 254 8.33 -4.30 17.94
C GLY A 254 9.62 -3.62 18.40
N VAL A 255 10.49 -4.35 19.12
CA VAL A 255 11.83 -3.88 19.54
C VAL A 255 12.70 -3.58 18.32
N SER A 256 12.69 -4.44 17.31
CA SER A 256 13.47 -4.24 16.08
C SER A 256 13.06 -2.95 15.36
N CYS A 257 11.76 -2.65 15.30
CA CYS A 257 11.24 -1.39 14.78
C CYS A 257 11.77 -0.18 15.60
N PHE A 258 11.80 -0.26 16.93
CA PHE A 258 12.39 0.81 17.75
C PHE A 258 13.89 0.97 17.55
N VAL A 259 14.64 -0.12 17.43
CA VAL A 259 16.09 -0.08 17.13
C VAL A 259 16.32 0.60 15.77
N LEU A 260 15.56 0.23 14.74
CA LEU A 260 15.61 0.88 13.43
C LEU A 260 15.20 2.36 13.51
N TYR A 261 14.23 2.71 14.36
CA TYR A 261 13.86 4.10 14.59
C TYR A 261 15.02 4.93 15.16
N VAL A 262 15.79 4.39 16.11
CA VAL A 262 16.96 5.09 16.65
C VAL A 262 17.97 5.43 15.54
N LEU A 263 18.10 4.55 14.55
CA LEU A 263 19.02 4.70 13.43
C LEU A 263 18.51 5.61 12.30
N ARG A 264 17.21 5.56 11.97
CA ARG A 264 16.63 6.22 10.78
C ARG A 264 15.69 7.39 11.09
N ARG A 265 15.19 7.49 12.32
CA ARG A 265 14.28 8.53 12.82
C ARG A 265 12.96 8.69 12.03
N ASP A 266 12.47 7.62 11.40
CA ASP A 266 11.17 7.62 10.72
C ASP A 266 9.98 7.36 11.66
N ALA A 267 8.94 8.18 11.59
CA ALA A 267 7.77 8.09 12.46
C ALA A 267 7.01 6.74 12.35
N VAL A 268 7.01 6.13 11.16
CA VAL A 268 6.35 4.83 10.93
C VAL A 268 6.97 3.71 11.76
N LEU A 269 8.28 3.77 12.04
CA LEU A 269 8.96 2.78 12.86
C LEU A 269 8.59 2.90 14.34
N VAL A 270 8.32 4.11 14.83
CA VAL A 270 7.81 4.33 16.20
C VAL A 270 6.42 3.73 16.33
N LEU A 271 5.53 4.03 15.39
CA LEU A 271 4.16 3.53 15.38
C LEU A 271 4.13 2.00 15.26
N GLY A 272 4.93 1.44 14.35
CA GLY A 272 5.07 -0.01 14.18
C GLY A 272 5.65 -0.70 15.42
N GLY A 273 6.67 -0.09 16.04
CA GLY A 273 7.25 -0.58 17.30
C GLY A 273 6.24 -0.58 18.44
N ALA A 274 5.54 0.54 18.64
CA ALA A 274 4.52 0.67 19.67
C ALA A 274 3.36 -0.30 19.47
N ALA A 275 2.87 -0.45 18.23
CA ALA A 275 1.81 -1.39 17.90
C ALA A 275 2.25 -2.85 18.14
N GLY A 276 3.47 -3.22 17.73
CA GLY A 276 4.01 -4.56 17.95
C GLY A 276 4.12 -4.92 19.43
N ILE A 277 4.65 -4.01 20.26
CA ILE A 277 4.72 -4.21 21.72
C ILE A 277 3.33 -4.30 22.34
N ALA A 278 2.38 -3.44 21.93
CA ALA A 278 1.02 -3.47 22.43
C ALA A 278 0.32 -4.81 22.12
N VAL A 279 0.45 -5.29 20.88
CA VAL A 279 -0.11 -6.59 20.46
C VAL A 279 0.52 -7.74 21.26
N ALA A 280 1.84 -7.74 21.43
CA ALA A 280 2.53 -8.76 22.23
C ALA A 280 2.05 -8.76 23.69
N LEU A 281 1.86 -7.58 24.28
CA LEU A 281 1.37 -7.45 25.65
C LEU A 281 -0.06 -7.98 25.79
N VAL A 282 -0.96 -7.64 24.85
CA VAL A 282 -2.33 -8.16 24.81
C VAL A 282 -2.33 -9.68 24.75
N GLN A 283 -1.42 -10.29 23.98
CA GLN A 283 -1.30 -11.75 23.89
C GLN A 283 -0.85 -12.38 25.21
N VAL A 284 0.20 -11.85 25.84
CA VAL A 284 0.66 -12.35 27.15
C VAL A 284 -0.47 -12.28 28.17
N VAL A 285 -1.22 -11.18 28.19
CA VAL A 285 -2.36 -11.04 29.10
C VAL A 285 -3.44 -12.07 28.75
N ALA A 286 -3.86 -12.17 27.49
CA ALA A 286 -4.90 -13.11 27.07
C ALA A 286 -4.56 -14.57 27.43
N ASP A 287 -3.32 -14.99 27.18
CA ASP A 287 -2.88 -16.37 27.35
C ASP A 287 -2.69 -16.75 28.84
N TYR A 288 -2.22 -15.83 29.68
CA TYR A 288 -1.82 -16.16 31.07
C TYR A 288 -2.78 -15.68 32.15
N THR A 289 -3.81 -14.90 31.83
CA THR A 289 -4.65 -14.25 32.86
C THR A 289 -6.11 -14.68 32.87
N ALA A 290 -6.45 -15.71 32.08
CA ALA A 290 -7.83 -16.19 31.91
C ALA A 290 -8.83 -15.05 31.58
N GLY A 291 -8.36 -13.94 30.98
CA GLY A 291 -9.18 -12.79 30.63
C GLY A 291 -9.67 -11.91 31.79
N GLY A 292 -9.05 -12.00 32.98
CA GLY A 292 -9.48 -11.22 34.14
C GLY A 292 -9.43 -9.70 33.90
N PRO A 293 -10.54 -8.95 34.13
CA PRO A 293 -10.63 -7.51 33.83
C PRO A 293 -9.61 -6.64 34.62
N VAL A 294 -9.07 -7.17 35.71
CA VAL A 294 -8.07 -6.50 36.55
C VAL A 294 -6.75 -6.27 35.80
N ILE A 295 -6.27 -7.25 35.02
CA ILE A 295 -4.95 -7.14 34.38
C ILE A 295 -5.02 -6.26 33.13
N ALA A 296 -6.13 -6.30 32.39
CA ALA A 296 -6.42 -5.33 31.35
C ALA A 296 -6.42 -3.88 31.88
N SER A 297 -6.99 -3.66 33.07
CA SER A 297 -7.01 -2.34 33.73
C SER A 297 -5.62 -1.86 34.14
N VAL A 298 -4.76 -2.75 34.65
CA VAL A 298 -3.37 -2.43 35.03
C VAL A 298 -2.53 -2.08 33.81
N VAL A 299 -2.63 -2.84 32.72
CA VAL A 299 -1.93 -2.55 31.46
C VAL A 299 -2.37 -1.20 30.89
N LEU A 300 -3.67 -0.91 30.91
CA LEU A 300 -4.20 0.37 30.45
C LEU A 300 -3.71 1.52 31.34
N GLY A 301 -3.64 1.32 32.66
CA GLY A 301 -3.07 2.28 33.60
C GLY A 301 -1.60 2.58 33.33
N ILE A 302 -0.77 1.55 33.09
CA ILE A 302 0.65 1.72 32.73
C ILE A 302 0.78 2.46 31.40
N GLY A 303 -0.02 2.10 30.39
CA GLY A 303 -0.05 2.78 29.10
C GLY A 303 -0.42 4.26 29.22
N ALA A 304 -1.44 4.57 30.02
CA ALA A 304 -1.85 5.94 30.29
C ALA A 304 -0.76 6.73 31.02
N LEU A 305 -0.06 6.12 31.99
CA LEU A 305 1.06 6.75 32.69
C LEU A 305 2.22 7.07 31.75
N VAL A 306 2.61 6.12 30.89
CA VAL A 306 3.68 6.32 29.90
C VAL A 306 3.33 7.41 28.89
N LEU A 307 2.08 7.43 28.40
CA LEU A 307 1.56 8.51 27.54
C LEU A 307 1.63 9.87 28.23
N THR A 308 1.16 9.95 29.48
CA THR A 308 1.16 11.20 30.25
C THR A 308 2.58 11.70 30.49
N ALA A 309 3.51 10.81 30.88
CA ALA A 309 4.91 11.15 31.04
C ALA A 309 5.55 11.62 29.72
N GLY A 310 5.24 10.96 28.60
CA GLY A 310 5.69 11.35 27.27
C GLY A 310 5.24 12.76 26.88
N VAL A 311 3.97 13.10 27.11
CA VAL A 311 3.42 14.44 26.87
C VAL A 311 4.12 15.48 27.73
N VAL A 312 4.33 15.20 29.02
CA VAL A 312 5.03 16.13 29.94
C VAL A 312 6.46 16.40 29.49
N VAL A 313 7.20 15.38 29.06
CA VAL A 313 8.57 15.54 28.53
C VAL A 313 8.59 16.33 27.22
N LEU A 314 7.57 16.18 26.38
CA LEU A 314 7.46 16.90 25.10
C LEU A 314 7.17 18.38 25.31
N VAL A 315 6.27 18.71 26.24
CA VAL A 315 5.86 20.09 26.57
C VAL A 315 6.90 20.80 27.45
N GLY A 316 7.61 20.05 28.29
CA GLY A 316 8.63 20.58 29.21
C GLY A 316 9.99 20.89 28.58
N ARG A 317 10.21 20.57 27.30
CA ARG A 317 11.42 20.98 26.58
C ARG A 317 11.23 22.38 25.99
N PRO A 318 11.94 23.42 26.48
CA PRO A 318 11.99 24.70 25.77
C PRO A 318 12.66 24.47 24.41
N GLY A 319 11.97 24.91 23.34
CA GLY A 319 12.50 24.92 21.98
C GLY A 319 13.53 26.02 21.76
#